data_AF-A0A2G9NDJ1-F1
#
_entry.id   AF-A0A2G9NDJ1-F1
#
_cell.length_a   1.000
_cell.length_b   1.000
_cell.length_c   1.000
_cell.angle_alpha   90.00
_cell.angle_beta   90.00
_cell.angle_gamma   90.00
#
_symmetry.space_group_name_H-M   'P 1'
#
loop_
_entity.id
_entity.type
_entity.pdbx_description
1 polymer ?
#
loop_
_entity_poly.entity_id
_entity_poly.type
_entity_poly.pdbx_seq_one_letter_code
_entity_poly.pdbx_strand_id
1 'polypeptide(L)'
;MAFNFLTVILKNFRSMYNSKLSSLIVILGPVILILITGLALSDNSLRNINSQVFIDSPSSFSNNVILGLKQKSFNVLVVDSLDSCKSSVISGDSHVCIGIFRDSDKGLIIPDYGDIGYHLELFVDFSKQRTVWGVINTIQTAVDVESDKIRDSAVSNLRVKLDELVLELETKRLLILEAQGQLAYLKVLSDGTIDDYNNAVSSLSVVSLNIGTLKSSLRDLKTVGVDYDRINSLLYYLDNIENANEAANSNIDKIFSKEGLEDIGNNIDVLINDLSVVQSSMFNLISELKQLRDVNLDRVSNPIPLTYSSVKGGVSSGTSDSQDLEFLDYLFPSFLMFFILFASLIFSTLNVFRERSSPAHIRNITSKTSGVSFILGNFVTSVIIISLQVSLIVLLAARFLNFSILSVMGSFVITLALSVSLFSLIGMFIGYLFDSQEGAIIASVSLALLFLVFMPIITPTETLPGVISSVVSLSPLVILESKLRIASIFGYSFVLSVKETISLISSFIVSSVLLVVVYHYSKRREI
;
A
#
# COMPACT_ATOMS: atom_id res chain seq x y z
N MET A 1 2.12 -9.58 54.86
CA MET A 1 1.47 -8.42 54.22
C MET A 1 0.77 -8.80 52.91
N ALA A 2 1.37 -9.60 52.02
CA ALA A 2 0.76 -10.05 50.77
C ALA A 2 -0.51 -10.93 50.92
N PHE A 3 -0.57 -11.80 51.93
CA PHE A 3 -1.71 -12.71 52.12
C PHE A 3 -3.04 -12.00 52.38
N ASN A 4 -3.02 -10.86 53.09
CA ASN A 4 -4.24 -10.13 53.44
C ASN A 4 -4.79 -9.30 52.26
N PHE A 5 -3.93 -8.89 51.34
CA PHE A 5 -4.31 -8.09 50.18
C PHE A 5 -5.11 -8.91 49.15
N LEU A 6 -4.64 -10.12 48.82
CA LEU A 6 -5.34 -11.01 47.89
C LEU A 6 -6.72 -11.41 48.43
N THR A 7 -6.86 -11.57 49.75
CA THR A 7 -8.16 -11.85 50.39
C THR A 7 -9.17 -10.73 50.18
N VAL A 8 -8.75 -9.46 50.22
CA VAL A 8 -9.64 -8.31 49.95
C VAL A 8 -10.11 -8.32 48.49
N ILE A 9 -9.22 -8.60 47.55
CA ILE A 9 -9.58 -8.72 46.12
C ILE A 9 -10.61 -9.84 45.92
N LEU A 10 -10.32 -11.05 46.40
CA LEU A 10 -11.22 -12.20 46.23
C LEU A 10 -12.59 -11.97 46.90
N LYS A 11 -12.62 -11.28 48.04
CA LYS A 11 -13.87 -10.87 48.70
C LYS A 11 -14.70 -9.97 47.79
N ASN A 12 -14.09 -8.93 47.21
CA ASN A 12 -14.77 -7.97 46.35
C ASN A 12 -15.32 -8.65 45.08
N PHE A 13 -14.54 -9.52 44.44
CA PHE A 13 -14.98 -10.31 43.30
C PHE A 13 -16.15 -11.23 43.66
N ARG A 14 -16.08 -11.93 44.80
CA ARG A 14 -17.17 -12.81 45.26
C ARG A 14 -18.44 -12.02 45.56
N SER A 15 -18.32 -10.84 46.16
CA SER A 15 -19.46 -9.95 46.43
C SER A 15 -20.14 -9.53 45.12
N MET A 16 -19.35 -9.16 44.09
CA MET A 16 -19.88 -8.78 42.78
C MET A 16 -20.57 -9.95 42.08
N TYR A 17 -19.97 -11.14 42.09
CA TYR A 17 -20.54 -12.34 41.46
C TYR A 17 -21.88 -12.75 42.09
N ASN A 18 -22.02 -12.57 43.41
CA ASN A 18 -23.28 -12.89 44.11
C ASN A 18 -24.45 -11.97 43.71
N SER A 19 -24.18 -10.78 43.17
CA SER A 19 -25.20 -9.86 42.66
C SER A 19 -25.41 -10.06 41.16
N LYS A 20 -26.20 -11.05 40.77
CA LYS A 20 -26.43 -11.48 39.37
C LYS A 20 -26.82 -10.33 38.44
N LEU A 21 -27.69 -9.43 38.89
CA LEU A 21 -28.13 -8.29 38.08
C LEU A 21 -27.01 -7.25 37.93
N SER A 22 -26.26 -6.98 39.00
CA SER A 22 -25.15 -6.02 38.94
C SER A 22 -24.01 -6.52 38.06
N SER A 23 -23.67 -7.81 38.12
CA SER A 23 -22.60 -8.37 37.28
C SER A 23 -23.01 -8.37 35.79
N LEU A 24 -24.27 -8.66 35.49
CA LEU A 24 -24.80 -8.59 34.13
C LEU A 24 -24.73 -7.17 33.56
N ILE A 25 -25.21 -6.16 34.29
CA ILE A 25 -25.21 -4.76 33.83
C ILE A 25 -23.78 -4.25 33.61
N VAL A 26 -22.85 -4.61 34.49
CA VAL A 26 -21.44 -4.21 34.42
C VAL A 26 -20.76 -4.73 33.14
N ILE A 27 -21.13 -5.92 32.67
CA ILE A 27 -20.56 -6.51 31.45
C ILE A 27 -21.33 -6.07 30.20
N LEU A 28 -22.66 -6.07 30.28
CA LEU A 28 -23.54 -5.95 29.11
C LEU A 28 -23.87 -4.50 28.75
N GLY A 29 -23.85 -3.59 29.74
CA GLY A 29 -24.06 -2.15 29.52
C GLY A 29 -23.07 -1.54 28.53
N PRO A 30 -21.75 -1.71 28.71
CA PRO A 30 -20.76 -1.20 27.77
C PRO A 30 -20.90 -1.80 26.36
N VAL A 31 -21.20 -3.10 26.28
CA VAL A 31 -21.40 -3.80 25.01
C VAL A 31 -22.58 -3.24 24.23
N ILE A 32 -23.73 -3.03 24.88
CA ILE A 32 -24.90 -2.40 24.25
C ILE A 32 -24.56 -0.99 23.78
N LEU A 33 -23.87 -0.20 24.60
CA LEU A 33 -23.51 1.17 24.25
C LEU A 33 -22.66 1.24 22.98
N ILE A 34 -21.68 0.34 22.84
CA ILE A 34 -20.83 0.26 21.64
C ILE A 34 -21.62 -0.24 20.45
N LEU A 35 -22.48 -1.25 20.62
CA LEU A 35 -23.33 -1.73 19.53
C LEU A 35 -24.20 -0.59 18.98
N ILE A 36 -24.86 0.17 19.86
CA ILE A 36 -25.69 1.31 19.47
C ILE A 36 -24.84 2.41 18.81
N THR A 37 -23.66 2.72 19.38
CA THR A 37 -22.78 3.76 18.86
C THR A 37 -22.22 3.38 17.50
N GLY A 38 -21.80 2.13 17.30
CA GLY A 38 -21.33 1.60 16.03
C GLY A 38 -22.42 1.64 14.95
N LEU A 39 -23.65 1.23 15.29
CA LEU A 39 -24.79 1.32 14.38
C LEU A 39 -25.21 2.76 14.08
N ALA A 40 -25.10 3.68 15.04
CA ALA A 40 -25.43 5.09 14.84
C ALA A 40 -24.39 5.83 13.98
N LEU A 41 -23.15 5.35 13.97
CA LEU A 41 -22.02 5.97 13.28
C LEU A 41 -21.62 5.24 11.98
N SER A 42 -22.24 4.12 11.64
CA SER A 42 -22.00 3.45 10.36
C SER A 42 -22.50 4.27 9.15
N ASP A 43 -23.39 5.25 9.37
CA ASP A 43 -24.04 6.02 8.32
C ASP A 43 -23.48 7.46 8.21
N ASN A 44 -22.15 7.60 8.22
CA ASN A 44 -21.45 8.90 8.18
C ASN A 44 -21.22 9.43 6.77
N SER A 45 -22.25 9.36 5.91
CA SER A 45 -22.22 10.15 4.67
C SER A 45 -22.13 11.64 5.03
N LEU A 46 -20.98 12.26 4.76
CA LEU A 46 -20.80 13.70 4.96
C LEU A 46 -21.79 14.43 4.04
N ARG A 47 -22.77 15.12 4.63
CA ARG A 47 -23.75 15.91 3.86
C ARG A 47 -23.36 17.38 3.86
N ASN A 48 -23.55 18.06 2.73
CA ASN A 48 -23.35 19.51 2.57
C ASN A 48 -21.90 19.98 2.80
N ILE A 49 -20.91 19.20 2.36
CA ILE A 49 -19.53 19.66 2.37
C ILE A 49 -19.32 20.64 1.21
N ASN A 50 -19.16 21.93 1.54
CA ASN A 50 -18.69 22.93 0.57
C ASN A 50 -17.24 22.64 0.20
N SER A 51 -16.97 22.37 -1.07
CA SER A 51 -15.62 22.25 -1.62
C SER A 51 -15.41 23.22 -2.76
N GLN A 52 -14.23 23.81 -2.81
CA GLN A 52 -13.78 24.56 -3.97
C GLN A 52 -12.78 23.73 -4.76
N VAL A 53 -12.89 23.75 -6.09
CA VAL A 53 -12.00 23.01 -6.98
C VAL A 53 -11.30 24.01 -7.90
N PHE A 54 -9.98 24.03 -7.83
CA PHE A 54 -9.11 24.69 -8.78
C PHE A 54 -8.64 23.68 -9.82
N ILE A 55 -8.73 24.04 -11.10
CA ILE A 55 -8.35 23.17 -12.21
C ILE A 55 -7.31 23.92 -13.04
N ASP A 56 -6.09 23.38 -13.09
CA ASP A 56 -4.99 23.95 -13.87
C ASP A 56 -5.23 23.77 -15.39
N SER A 57 -5.73 22.60 -15.79
CA SER A 57 -6.10 22.28 -17.17
C SER A 57 -7.39 21.44 -17.21
N PRO A 58 -8.49 21.94 -17.78
CA PRO A 58 -9.76 21.20 -17.81
C PRO A 58 -9.65 19.95 -18.68
N SER A 59 -10.21 18.84 -18.19
CA SER A 59 -10.20 17.54 -18.86
C SER A 59 -11.47 16.71 -18.56
N SER A 60 -11.65 15.59 -19.28
CA SER A 60 -12.70 14.62 -18.97
C SER A 60 -12.55 14.08 -17.55
N PHE A 61 -11.31 13.86 -17.10
CA PHE A 61 -10.97 13.44 -15.75
C PHE A 61 -11.45 14.47 -14.70
N SER A 62 -11.10 15.76 -14.84
CA SER A 62 -11.51 16.77 -13.87
C SER A 62 -13.03 16.86 -13.75
N ASN A 63 -13.76 16.71 -14.86
CA ASN A 63 -15.22 16.70 -14.88
C ASN A 63 -15.80 15.46 -14.18
N ASN A 64 -15.24 14.28 -14.42
CA ASN A 64 -15.67 13.04 -13.76
C ASN A 64 -15.44 13.09 -12.26
N VAL A 65 -14.30 13.60 -11.80
CA VAL A 65 -14.01 13.79 -10.37
C VAL A 65 -15.03 14.75 -9.77
N ILE A 66 -15.31 15.89 -10.40
CA ILE A 66 -16.33 16.85 -9.93
C ILE A 66 -17.71 16.21 -9.84
N LEU A 67 -18.10 15.41 -10.84
CA LEU A 67 -19.37 14.67 -10.83
C LEU A 67 -19.41 13.63 -9.71
N GLY A 68 -18.32 12.88 -9.50
CA GLY A 68 -18.19 11.91 -8.41
C GLY A 68 -18.33 12.58 -7.04
N LEU A 69 -17.70 13.74 -6.85
CA LEU A 69 -17.84 14.53 -5.62
C LEU A 69 -19.28 15.02 -5.41
N LYS A 70 -19.95 15.52 -6.45
CA LYS A 70 -21.37 15.93 -6.38
C LYS A 70 -22.29 14.77 -6.03
N GLN A 71 -22.06 13.58 -6.59
CA GLN A 71 -22.81 12.35 -6.25
C GLN A 71 -22.63 11.96 -4.78
N LYS A 72 -21.45 12.24 -4.20
CA LYS A 72 -21.17 12.05 -2.78
C LYS A 72 -21.59 13.23 -1.89
N SER A 73 -22.54 14.06 -2.35
CA SER A 73 -23.13 15.18 -1.58
C SER A 73 -22.18 16.35 -1.26
N PHE A 74 -21.14 16.55 -2.07
CA PHE A 74 -20.32 17.77 -2.01
C PHE A 74 -20.97 18.91 -2.81
N ASN A 75 -20.98 20.10 -2.21
CA ASN A 75 -21.29 21.35 -2.89
C ASN A 75 -20.02 21.87 -3.54
N VAL A 76 -19.78 21.43 -4.78
CA VAL A 76 -18.56 21.74 -5.53
C VAL A 76 -18.70 23.07 -6.28
N LEU A 77 -17.84 24.05 -5.97
CA LEU A 77 -17.69 25.31 -6.68
C LEU A 77 -16.33 25.36 -7.39
N VAL A 78 -16.33 25.50 -8.71
CA VAL A 78 -15.07 25.66 -9.48
C VAL A 78 -14.60 27.10 -9.38
N VAL A 79 -13.29 27.30 -9.16
CA VAL A 79 -12.67 28.62 -9.02
C VAL A 79 -11.45 28.76 -9.93
N ASP A 80 -11.21 29.98 -10.41
CA ASP A 80 -10.18 30.26 -11.41
C ASP A 80 -8.75 30.43 -10.83
N SER A 81 -8.62 30.55 -9.50
CA SER A 81 -7.34 30.79 -8.83
C SER A 81 -7.17 29.89 -7.61
N LEU A 82 -5.98 29.28 -7.52
CA LEU A 82 -5.57 28.47 -6.38
C LEU A 82 -5.54 29.28 -5.07
N ASP A 83 -5.15 30.56 -5.12
CA ASP A 83 -5.11 31.42 -3.94
C ASP A 83 -6.51 31.74 -3.43
N SER A 84 -7.46 31.98 -4.34
CA SER A 84 -8.87 32.13 -3.98
C SER A 84 -9.39 30.86 -3.30
N CYS A 85 -9.08 29.70 -3.87
CA CYS A 85 -9.45 28.39 -3.34
C CYS A 85 -8.92 28.18 -1.91
N LYS A 86 -7.62 28.45 -1.68
CA LYS A 86 -6.99 28.37 -0.35
C LYS A 86 -7.60 29.35 0.63
N SER A 87 -7.80 30.61 0.22
CA SER A 87 -8.35 31.66 1.09
C SER A 87 -9.75 31.33 1.60
N SER A 88 -10.57 30.67 0.78
CA SER A 88 -11.91 30.19 1.14
C SER A 88 -11.91 29.13 2.26
N VAL A 89 -10.85 28.31 2.32
CA VAL A 89 -10.66 27.36 3.43
C VAL A 89 -10.19 28.08 4.69
N ILE A 90 -9.36 29.13 4.56
CA ILE A 90 -8.90 29.95 5.69
C ILE A 90 -10.06 30.75 6.29
N SER A 91 -10.91 31.36 5.45
CA SER A 91 -12.10 32.11 5.89
C SER A 91 -13.20 31.21 6.44
N GLY A 92 -13.18 29.92 6.09
CA GLY A 92 -14.16 28.93 6.51
C GLY A 92 -15.41 28.85 5.62
N ASP A 93 -15.40 29.52 4.47
CA ASP A 93 -16.48 29.47 3.47
C ASP A 93 -16.55 28.09 2.77
N SER A 94 -15.39 27.44 2.63
CA SER A 94 -15.26 26.06 2.15
C SER A 94 -14.54 25.18 3.16
N HIS A 95 -14.85 23.88 3.15
CA HIS A 95 -14.23 22.90 4.04
C HIS A 95 -12.90 22.38 3.48
N VAL A 96 -12.78 22.33 2.15
CA VAL A 96 -11.60 21.86 1.44
C VAL A 96 -11.43 22.63 0.13
N CYS A 97 -10.19 22.86 -0.22
CA CYS A 97 -9.79 23.31 -1.54
C CYS A 97 -9.06 22.16 -2.25
N ILE A 98 -9.51 21.82 -3.45
CA ILE A 98 -9.00 20.70 -4.24
C ILE A 98 -8.29 21.29 -5.44
N GLY A 99 -6.96 21.13 -5.52
CA GLY A 99 -6.17 21.48 -6.69
C GLY A 99 -6.01 20.27 -7.60
N ILE A 100 -6.44 20.37 -8.85
CA ILE A 100 -6.19 19.37 -9.90
C ILE A 100 -5.12 19.96 -10.83
N PHE A 101 -3.92 19.38 -10.78
CA PHE A 101 -2.76 19.86 -11.51
C PHE A 101 -2.34 18.87 -12.58
N ARG A 102 -1.81 19.38 -13.70
CA ARG A 102 -1.26 18.56 -14.78
C ARG A 102 0.27 18.61 -14.74
N ASP A 103 0.87 17.46 -14.49
CA ASP A 103 2.31 17.19 -14.58
C ASP A 103 2.67 16.97 -16.06
N SER A 104 3.12 18.04 -16.72
CA SER A 104 3.41 18.08 -18.16
C SER A 104 4.60 17.20 -18.57
N ASP A 105 5.43 16.78 -17.62
CA ASP A 105 6.74 16.18 -17.90
C ASP A 105 6.77 14.65 -17.74
N LYS A 106 5.66 14.02 -17.34
CA LYS A 106 5.63 12.60 -16.91
C LYS A 106 4.36 11.82 -17.26
N GLY A 107 3.55 12.26 -18.22
CA GLY A 107 2.26 11.64 -18.45
C GLY A 107 2.30 10.38 -19.33
N LEU A 108 1.42 9.43 -19.01
CA LEU A 108 1.14 8.27 -19.85
C LEU A 108 0.14 8.72 -20.94
N ILE A 109 0.39 8.40 -22.20
CA ILE A 109 -0.60 8.66 -23.26
C ILE A 109 -1.53 7.44 -23.34
N ILE A 110 -2.77 7.57 -22.88
CA ILE A 110 -3.80 6.53 -23.01
C ILE A 110 -4.86 6.98 -24.04
N PRO A 111 -5.23 6.12 -25.01
CA PRO A 111 -6.40 6.31 -25.86
C PRO A 111 -7.65 6.60 -25.01
N ASP A 112 -8.51 7.52 -25.45
CA ASP A 112 -9.69 8.06 -24.75
C ASP A 112 -9.44 9.02 -23.56
N TYR A 113 -8.29 8.93 -22.88
CA TYR A 113 -7.99 9.79 -21.71
C TYR A 113 -6.90 10.84 -21.98
N GLY A 114 -6.17 10.73 -23.08
CA GLY A 114 -5.07 11.61 -23.42
C GLY A 114 -3.87 11.41 -22.49
N ASP A 115 -3.13 12.48 -22.28
CA ASP A 115 -1.94 12.54 -21.43
C ASP A 115 -2.34 12.58 -19.94
N ILE A 116 -2.30 11.43 -19.26
CA ILE A 116 -2.60 11.30 -17.83
C ILE A 116 -1.37 11.62 -16.99
N GLY A 117 -1.14 12.93 -16.82
CA GLY A 117 -0.16 13.49 -15.89
C GLY A 117 -0.81 14.12 -14.66
N TYR A 118 -2.03 13.74 -14.24
CA TYR A 118 -2.69 14.48 -13.16
C TYR A 118 -2.14 14.12 -11.78
N HIS A 119 -2.13 15.10 -10.88
CA HIS A 119 -2.03 14.88 -9.44
C HIS A 119 -3.05 15.78 -8.72
N LEU A 120 -3.56 15.28 -7.59
CA LEU A 120 -4.47 16.06 -6.75
C LEU A 120 -3.73 16.52 -5.49
N GLU A 121 -3.93 17.78 -5.16
CA GLU A 121 -3.51 18.35 -3.88
C GLU A 121 -4.72 18.87 -3.11
N LEU A 122 -4.91 18.38 -1.89
CA LEU A 122 -5.97 18.80 -0.98
C LEU A 122 -5.44 19.81 0.02
N PHE A 123 -6.00 21.01 0.01
CA PHE A 123 -5.72 22.06 0.97
C PHE A 123 -6.82 22.07 2.03
N VAL A 124 -6.46 21.72 3.27
CA VAL A 124 -7.40 21.50 4.37
C VAL A 124 -6.99 22.27 5.63
N ASP A 125 -7.98 22.70 6.42
CA ASP A 125 -7.73 23.25 7.76
C ASP A 125 -7.71 22.14 8.80
N PHE A 126 -6.52 21.65 9.15
CA PHE A 126 -6.32 20.63 10.18
C PHE A 126 -6.82 21.03 11.58
N SER A 127 -7.20 22.29 11.80
CA SER A 127 -7.92 22.69 13.02
C SER A 127 -9.27 21.99 13.13
N LYS A 128 -9.84 21.50 12.01
CA LYS A 128 -11.12 20.76 11.93
C LYS A 128 -10.90 19.28 11.59
N GLN A 129 -10.02 18.59 12.31
CA GLN A 129 -9.59 17.21 12.03
C GLN A 129 -10.74 16.25 11.67
N ARG A 130 -11.88 16.35 12.37
CA ARG A 130 -13.09 15.55 12.14
C ARG A 130 -13.57 15.62 10.68
N THR A 131 -13.71 16.84 10.16
CA THR A 131 -14.20 17.08 8.80
C THR A 131 -13.10 16.76 7.80
N VAL A 132 -11.85 17.10 8.12
CA VAL A 132 -10.70 16.90 7.23
C VAL A 132 -10.55 15.44 6.83
N TRP A 133 -10.50 14.51 7.78
CA TRP A 133 -10.29 13.10 7.45
C TRP A 133 -11.45 12.48 6.67
N GLY A 134 -12.68 12.79 7.05
CA GLY A 134 -13.84 12.33 6.29
C GLY A 134 -13.86 12.89 4.87
N VAL A 135 -13.43 14.14 4.68
CA VAL A 135 -13.32 14.77 3.36
C VAL A 135 -12.21 14.15 2.53
N ILE A 136 -11.01 13.98 3.10
CA ILE A 136 -9.88 13.32 2.43
C ILE A 136 -10.31 11.92 1.98
N ASN A 137 -10.89 11.10 2.88
CA ASN A 137 -11.31 9.75 2.54
C ASN A 137 -12.38 9.73 1.44
N THR A 138 -13.37 10.63 1.52
CA THR A 138 -14.44 10.67 0.52
C THR A 138 -13.92 11.06 -0.86
N ILE A 139 -12.98 12.00 -0.92
CA ILE A 139 -12.30 12.40 -2.15
C ILE A 139 -11.41 11.27 -2.65
N GLN A 140 -10.62 10.64 -1.78
CA GLN A 140 -9.76 9.50 -2.11
C GLN A 140 -10.56 8.39 -2.78
N THR A 141 -11.67 7.94 -2.18
CA THR A 141 -12.52 6.92 -2.80
C THR A 141 -13.11 7.36 -4.14
N ALA A 142 -13.40 8.66 -4.32
CA ALA A 142 -13.90 9.17 -5.61
C ALA A 142 -12.80 9.17 -6.68
N VAL A 143 -11.56 9.48 -6.28
CA VAL A 143 -10.37 9.42 -7.14
C VAL A 143 -10.01 7.98 -7.45
N ASP A 144 -10.04 7.06 -6.48
CA ASP A 144 -9.72 5.64 -6.65
C ASP A 144 -10.61 4.99 -7.71
N VAL A 145 -11.90 5.30 -7.73
CA VAL A 145 -12.83 4.79 -8.75
C VAL A 145 -12.43 5.23 -10.16
N GLU A 146 -11.96 6.47 -10.34
CA GLU A 146 -11.48 6.94 -11.64
C GLU A 146 -10.06 6.44 -11.95
N SER A 147 -9.19 6.35 -10.94
CA SER A 147 -7.86 5.76 -11.04
C SER A 147 -7.92 4.30 -11.47
N ASP A 148 -8.86 3.52 -10.94
CA ASP A 148 -9.07 2.11 -11.31
C ASP A 148 -9.47 1.98 -12.78
N LYS A 149 -10.38 2.84 -13.27
CA LYS A 149 -10.76 2.86 -14.70
C LYS A 149 -9.56 3.21 -15.59
N ILE A 150 -8.76 4.19 -15.18
CA ILE A 150 -7.56 4.59 -15.90
C ILE A 150 -6.54 3.44 -15.90
N ARG A 151 -6.34 2.78 -14.76
CA ARG A 151 -5.44 1.62 -14.63
C ARG A 151 -5.89 0.47 -15.53
N ASP A 152 -7.17 0.13 -15.50
CA ASP A 152 -7.72 -0.95 -16.33
C ASP A 152 -7.58 -0.64 -17.82
N SER A 153 -7.84 0.60 -18.22
CA SER A 153 -7.62 1.06 -19.60
C SER A 153 -6.14 1.03 -20.01
N ALA A 154 -5.24 1.49 -19.12
CA ALA A 154 -3.79 1.45 -19.34
C ALA A 154 -3.30 0.01 -19.53
N VAL A 155 -3.70 -0.90 -18.64
CA VAL A 155 -3.34 -2.32 -18.68
C VAL A 155 -3.91 -2.98 -19.94
N SER A 156 -5.17 -2.68 -20.29
CA SER A 156 -5.79 -3.21 -21.51
C SER A 156 -5.07 -2.77 -22.77
N ASN A 157 -4.71 -1.48 -22.87
CA ASN A 157 -3.97 -0.96 -24.02
C ASN A 157 -2.55 -1.54 -24.11
N LEU A 158 -1.85 -1.62 -22.98
CA LEU A 158 -0.54 -2.28 -22.93
C LEU A 158 -0.63 -3.73 -23.38
N ARG A 159 -1.68 -4.45 -22.96
CA ARG A 159 -1.93 -5.82 -23.40
C ARG A 159 -2.18 -5.92 -24.90
N VAL A 160 -3.06 -5.09 -25.46
CA VAL A 160 -3.34 -5.07 -26.90
C VAL A 160 -2.07 -4.78 -27.71
N LYS A 161 -1.29 -3.78 -27.33
CA LYS A 161 -0.01 -3.47 -27.98
C LYS A 161 0.99 -4.62 -27.86
N LEU A 162 1.05 -5.29 -26.71
CA LEU A 162 1.92 -6.44 -26.53
C LEU A 162 1.49 -7.62 -27.40
N ASP A 163 0.19 -7.88 -27.50
CA ASP A 163 -0.37 -8.95 -28.33
C ASP A 163 -0.09 -8.68 -29.83
N GLU A 164 -0.23 -7.43 -30.28
CA GLU A 164 0.14 -7.01 -31.65
C GLU A 164 1.63 -7.24 -31.93
N LEU A 165 2.51 -6.84 -31.01
CA LEU A 165 3.97 -7.06 -31.13
C LEU A 165 4.34 -8.55 -31.15
N VAL A 166 3.66 -9.37 -30.35
CA VAL A 166 3.86 -10.83 -30.35
C VAL A 166 3.45 -11.43 -31.69
N LEU A 167 2.30 -11.01 -32.24
CA LEU A 167 1.82 -11.50 -33.53
C LEU A 167 2.74 -11.08 -34.69
N GLU A 168 3.28 -9.86 -34.65
CA GLU A 168 4.29 -9.43 -35.60
C GLU A 168 5.58 -10.27 -35.48
N LEU A 169 6.07 -10.52 -34.26
CA LEU A 169 7.23 -11.39 -34.02
C LEU A 169 7.03 -12.82 -34.54
N GLU A 170 5.84 -13.41 -34.34
CA GLU A 170 5.52 -14.74 -34.89
C GLU A 170 5.56 -14.74 -36.43
N THR A 171 4.99 -13.72 -37.05
CA THR A 171 5.00 -13.57 -38.52
C THR A 171 6.43 -13.45 -39.04
N LYS A 172 7.30 -12.68 -38.37
CA LYS A 172 8.71 -12.55 -38.77
C LYS A 172 9.52 -13.83 -38.52
N ARG A 173 9.21 -14.58 -37.47
CA ARG A 173 9.82 -15.90 -37.22
C ARG A 173 9.54 -16.87 -38.37
N LEU A 174 8.33 -16.85 -38.94
CA LEU A 174 7.99 -17.68 -40.10
C LEU A 174 8.83 -17.32 -41.33
N LEU A 175 9.05 -16.04 -41.60
CA LEU A 175 9.94 -15.58 -42.70
C LEU A 175 11.39 -16.05 -42.51
N ILE A 176 11.90 -16.04 -41.27
CA ILE A 176 13.25 -16.55 -40.97
C ILE A 176 13.34 -18.06 -41.23
N LEU A 177 12.30 -18.83 -40.86
CA LEU A 177 12.25 -20.27 -41.11
C LEU A 177 12.20 -20.58 -42.61
N GLU A 178 11.47 -19.77 -43.39
CA GLU A 178 11.43 -19.88 -44.85
C GLU A 178 12.81 -19.61 -45.48
N ALA A 179 13.47 -18.53 -45.07
CA ALA A 179 14.84 -18.22 -45.51
C ALA A 179 15.84 -19.33 -45.12
N GLN A 180 15.73 -19.90 -43.92
CA GLN A 180 16.56 -21.06 -43.54
C GLN A 180 16.30 -22.28 -44.42
N GLY A 181 15.05 -22.52 -44.82
CA GLY A 181 14.68 -23.57 -45.76
C GLY A 181 15.29 -23.36 -47.15
N GLN A 182 15.22 -22.15 -47.67
CA GLN A 182 15.84 -21.78 -48.96
C GLN A 182 17.36 -21.94 -48.90
N LEU A 183 18.01 -21.52 -47.80
CA LEU A 183 19.46 -21.69 -47.60
C LEU A 183 19.86 -23.17 -47.52
N ALA A 184 19.05 -24.02 -46.89
CA ALA A 184 19.28 -25.46 -46.85
C ALA A 184 19.16 -26.07 -48.26
N TYR A 185 18.18 -25.66 -49.06
CA TYR A 185 18.04 -26.09 -50.45
C TYR A 185 19.24 -25.66 -51.30
N LEU A 186 19.68 -24.41 -51.18
CA LEU A 186 20.85 -23.90 -51.89
C LEU A 186 22.12 -24.65 -51.54
N LYS A 187 22.29 -25.03 -50.28
CA LYS A 187 23.42 -25.85 -49.84
C LYS A 187 23.42 -27.21 -50.53
N VAL A 188 22.28 -27.89 -50.61
CA VAL A 188 22.16 -29.18 -51.31
C VAL A 188 22.46 -29.05 -52.81
N LEU A 189 21.95 -27.98 -53.46
CA LEU A 189 22.21 -27.72 -54.86
C LEU A 189 23.70 -27.43 -55.13
N SER A 190 24.32 -26.63 -54.26
CA SER A 190 25.75 -26.32 -54.31
C SER A 190 26.60 -27.58 -54.12
N ASP A 191 26.32 -28.40 -53.10
CA ASP A 191 27.07 -29.63 -52.83
C ASP A 191 26.96 -30.61 -54.01
N GLY A 192 25.77 -30.78 -54.59
CA GLY A 192 25.57 -31.62 -55.78
C GLY A 192 26.33 -31.12 -57.01
N THR A 193 26.34 -29.82 -57.24
CA THR A 193 27.08 -29.21 -58.36
C THR A 193 28.60 -29.39 -58.20
N ILE A 194 29.11 -29.30 -56.97
CA ILE A 194 30.52 -29.55 -56.64
C ILE A 194 30.88 -31.02 -56.88
N ASP A 195 30.01 -31.96 -56.48
CA ASP A 195 30.23 -33.39 -56.70
C ASP A 195 30.26 -33.75 -58.19
N ASP A 196 29.33 -33.21 -58.99
CA ASP A 196 29.29 -33.42 -60.45
C ASP A 196 30.54 -32.88 -61.14
N TYR A 197 31.03 -31.70 -60.73
CA TYR A 197 32.29 -31.13 -61.19
C TYR A 197 33.48 -32.04 -60.88
N ASN A 198 33.60 -32.51 -59.62
CA ASN A 198 34.69 -33.39 -59.20
C ASN A 198 34.67 -34.73 -59.95
N ASN A 199 33.49 -35.29 -60.22
CA ASN A 199 33.31 -36.51 -60.99
C ASN A 199 33.72 -36.34 -62.46
N ALA A 200 33.42 -35.19 -63.06
CA ALA A 200 33.78 -34.90 -64.45
C ALA A 200 35.29 -34.68 -64.61
N VAL A 201 35.92 -33.90 -63.71
CA VAL A 201 37.37 -33.66 -63.70
C VAL A 201 38.13 -34.96 -63.45
N SER A 202 37.69 -35.79 -62.49
CA SER A 202 38.33 -37.08 -62.23
C SER A 202 38.24 -38.01 -63.45
N SER A 203 37.11 -38.05 -64.16
CA SER A 203 36.97 -38.84 -65.38
C SER A 203 37.93 -38.38 -66.49
N LEU A 204 38.10 -37.06 -66.69
CA LEU A 204 39.06 -36.52 -67.67
C LEU A 204 40.52 -36.80 -67.26
N SER A 205 40.82 -36.80 -65.96
CA SER A 205 42.15 -37.15 -65.45
C SER A 205 42.53 -38.60 -65.76
N VAL A 206 41.57 -39.53 -65.63
CA VAL A 206 41.77 -40.94 -66.00
C VAL A 206 42.00 -41.10 -67.50
N VAL A 207 41.27 -40.34 -68.33
CA VAL A 207 41.48 -40.32 -69.78
C VAL A 207 42.88 -39.81 -70.12
N SER A 208 43.32 -38.70 -69.51
CA SER A 208 44.68 -38.17 -69.69
C SER A 208 45.75 -39.20 -69.30
N LEU A 209 45.59 -39.87 -68.16
CA LEU A 209 46.52 -40.91 -67.70
C LEU A 209 46.59 -42.09 -68.68
N ASN A 210 45.44 -42.54 -69.20
CA ASN A 210 45.36 -43.60 -70.20
C ASN A 210 46.00 -43.20 -71.54
N ILE A 211 45.84 -41.94 -71.96
CA ILE A 211 46.52 -41.42 -73.16
C ILE A 211 48.03 -41.43 -72.94
N GLY A 212 48.50 -40.99 -71.78
CA GLY A 212 49.92 -40.97 -71.41
C GLY A 212 50.55 -42.37 -71.42
N THR A 213 49.88 -43.36 -70.82
CA THR A 213 50.35 -44.75 -70.83
C THR A 213 50.38 -45.33 -72.25
N LEU A 214 49.34 -45.08 -73.05
CA LEU A 214 49.29 -45.55 -74.45
C LEU A 214 50.40 -44.91 -75.31
N LYS A 215 50.68 -43.61 -75.12
CA LYS A 215 51.80 -42.93 -75.78
C LYS A 215 53.15 -43.54 -75.39
N SER A 216 53.36 -43.84 -74.11
CA SER A 216 54.60 -44.52 -73.68
C SER A 216 54.74 -45.90 -74.32
N SER A 217 53.69 -46.73 -74.30
CA SER A 217 53.72 -48.06 -74.90
C SER A 217 53.95 -48.02 -76.42
N LEU A 218 53.38 -47.04 -77.13
CA LEU A 218 53.63 -46.84 -78.56
C LEU A 218 55.06 -46.37 -78.86
N ARG A 219 55.64 -45.54 -77.99
CA ARG A 219 57.06 -45.15 -78.09
C ARG A 219 57.98 -46.35 -77.86
N ASP A 220 57.65 -47.22 -76.92
CA ASP A 220 58.42 -48.45 -76.69
C ASP A 220 58.36 -49.38 -77.91
N LEU A 221 57.16 -49.57 -78.51
CA LEU A 221 57.00 -50.35 -79.76
C LEU A 221 57.80 -49.79 -80.93
N LYS A 222 57.98 -48.46 -80.99
CA LYS A 222 58.82 -47.78 -81.99
C LYS A 222 60.28 -48.23 -81.93
N THR A 223 60.78 -48.58 -80.73
CA THR A 223 62.15 -49.04 -80.54
C THR A 223 62.37 -50.49 -80.97
N VAL A 224 61.29 -51.27 -81.14
CA VAL A 224 61.33 -52.71 -81.46
C VAL A 224 61.20 -53.00 -82.98
N GLY A 225 61.21 -51.96 -83.83
CA GLY A 225 61.25 -52.12 -85.30
C GLY A 225 59.91 -52.35 -85.99
N VAL A 226 58.81 -51.97 -85.35
CA VAL A 226 57.45 -52.00 -85.91
C VAL A 226 57.24 -50.84 -86.91
N ASP A 227 56.36 -51.05 -87.90
CA ASP A 227 55.96 -50.09 -88.96
C ASP A 227 55.83 -48.64 -88.45
N TYR A 228 56.82 -47.82 -88.80
CA TYR A 228 57.05 -46.49 -88.28
C TYR A 228 55.91 -45.52 -88.63
N ASP A 229 55.34 -45.66 -89.83
CA ASP A 229 54.32 -44.75 -90.34
C ASP A 229 52.99 -44.96 -89.61
N ARG A 230 52.65 -46.23 -89.31
CA ARG A 230 51.46 -46.55 -88.50
C ARG A 230 51.59 -46.03 -87.07
N ILE A 231 52.75 -46.18 -86.44
CA ILE A 231 52.97 -45.69 -85.07
C ILE A 231 52.86 -44.17 -85.00
N ASN A 232 53.44 -43.43 -85.97
CA ASN A 232 53.32 -41.97 -85.97
C ASN A 232 51.89 -41.51 -86.23
N SER A 233 51.13 -42.21 -87.08
CA SER A 233 49.71 -41.90 -87.27
C SER A 233 48.91 -42.09 -85.98
N LEU A 234 49.16 -43.15 -85.21
CA LEU A 234 48.53 -43.38 -83.91
C LEU A 234 48.93 -42.34 -82.87
N LEU A 235 50.21 -41.94 -82.83
CA LEU A 235 50.68 -40.87 -81.95
C LEU A 235 50.01 -39.53 -82.29
N TYR A 236 49.86 -39.21 -83.57
CA TYR A 236 49.13 -38.02 -84.03
C TYR A 236 47.66 -38.05 -83.59
N TYR A 237 46.97 -39.20 -83.72
CA TYR A 237 45.61 -39.33 -83.20
C TYR A 237 45.55 -39.17 -81.67
N LEU A 238 46.53 -39.67 -80.93
CA LEU A 238 46.59 -39.49 -79.47
C LEU A 238 46.90 -38.05 -79.06
N ASP A 239 47.71 -37.32 -79.81
CA ASP A 239 47.92 -35.88 -79.60
C ASP A 239 46.61 -35.10 -79.82
N ASN A 240 45.84 -35.45 -80.86
CA ASN A 240 44.54 -34.84 -81.09
C ASN A 240 43.53 -35.16 -79.98
N ILE A 241 43.53 -36.39 -79.44
CA ILE A 241 42.68 -36.77 -78.31
C ILE A 241 43.13 -36.04 -77.04
N GLU A 242 44.43 -35.87 -76.80
CA GLU A 242 44.94 -35.09 -75.66
C GLU A 242 44.52 -33.63 -75.73
N ASN A 243 44.70 -32.99 -76.89
CA ASN A 243 44.26 -31.60 -77.10
C ASN A 243 42.74 -31.44 -76.93
N ALA A 244 41.95 -32.42 -77.38
CA ALA A 244 40.50 -32.44 -77.17
C ALA A 244 40.14 -32.63 -75.68
N ASN A 245 40.91 -33.44 -74.94
CA ASN A 245 40.74 -33.64 -73.51
C ASN A 245 41.08 -32.36 -72.71
N GLU A 246 42.15 -31.65 -73.08
CA GLU A 246 42.50 -30.35 -72.49
C GLU A 246 41.44 -29.28 -72.78
N ALA A 247 40.93 -29.23 -74.02
CA ALA A 247 39.84 -28.34 -74.39
C ALA A 247 38.54 -28.67 -73.63
N ALA A 248 38.24 -29.96 -73.44
CA ALA A 248 37.11 -30.41 -72.63
C ALA A 248 37.26 -29.98 -71.17
N ASN A 249 38.45 -30.14 -70.58
CA ASN A 249 38.74 -29.70 -69.21
C ASN A 249 38.55 -28.18 -69.05
N SER A 250 39.07 -27.39 -69.99
CA SER A 250 38.87 -25.93 -69.99
C SER A 250 37.40 -25.50 -70.17
N ASN A 251 36.63 -26.26 -70.93
CA ASN A 251 35.20 -25.99 -71.10
C ASN A 251 34.39 -26.38 -69.86
N ILE A 252 34.76 -27.46 -69.17
CA ILE A 252 34.16 -27.83 -67.88
C ILE A 252 34.38 -26.70 -66.87
N ASP A 253 35.61 -26.19 -66.74
CA ASP A 253 35.89 -25.04 -65.86
C ASP A 253 34.99 -23.84 -66.18
N LYS A 254 34.79 -23.53 -67.47
CA LYS A 254 33.92 -22.42 -67.90
C LYS A 254 32.44 -22.67 -67.64
N ILE A 255 31.93 -23.87 -67.90
CA ILE A 255 30.51 -24.21 -67.72
C ILE A 255 30.14 -24.17 -66.23
N PHE A 256 30.93 -24.82 -65.38
CA PHE A 256 30.67 -24.86 -63.94
C PHE A 256 30.93 -23.53 -63.24
N SER A 257 31.83 -22.68 -63.78
CA SER A 257 32.04 -21.32 -63.25
C SER A 257 30.95 -20.31 -63.61
N LYS A 258 30.09 -20.59 -64.60
CA LYS A 258 29.18 -19.57 -65.15
C LYS A 258 27.71 -19.86 -64.91
N GLU A 259 27.17 -20.98 -65.37
CA GLU A 259 25.72 -21.24 -65.23
C GLU A 259 25.34 -21.67 -63.81
N GLY A 260 26.08 -22.63 -63.22
CA GLY A 260 25.77 -23.11 -61.88
C GLY A 260 25.99 -22.05 -60.78
N LEU A 261 26.99 -21.18 -60.95
CA LEU A 261 27.26 -20.11 -60.00
C LEU A 261 26.33 -18.90 -60.17
N GLU A 262 25.78 -18.66 -61.36
CA GLU A 262 24.82 -17.58 -61.60
C GLU A 262 23.45 -17.88 -60.99
N ASP A 263 22.96 -19.13 -61.07
CA ASP A 263 21.72 -19.55 -60.40
C ASP A 263 21.85 -19.56 -58.87
N ILE A 264 23.00 -20.00 -58.34
CA ILE A 264 23.29 -19.91 -56.91
C ILE A 264 23.39 -18.44 -56.48
N GLY A 265 24.05 -17.59 -57.27
CA GLY A 265 24.16 -16.15 -57.02
C GLY A 265 22.81 -15.45 -56.96
N ASN A 266 21.94 -15.68 -57.93
CA ASN A 266 20.60 -15.08 -57.98
C ASN A 266 19.75 -15.46 -56.76
N ASN A 267 19.81 -16.72 -56.32
CA ASN A 267 19.07 -17.16 -55.13
C ASN A 267 19.66 -16.62 -53.83
N ILE A 268 20.99 -16.44 -53.75
CA ILE A 268 21.64 -15.76 -52.62
C ILE A 268 21.19 -14.29 -52.56
N ASP A 269 21.06 -13.60 -53.69
CA ASP A 269 20.60 -12.21 -53.73
C ASP A 269 19.14 -12.06 -53.26
N VAL A 270 18.26 -13.00 -53.64
CA VAL A 270 16.89 -13.06 -53.10
C VAL A 270 16.91 -13.23 -51.59
N LEU A 271 17.73 -14.16 -51.08
CA LEU A 271 17.87 -14.41 -49.65
C LEU A 271 18.40 -13.19 -48.87
N ILE A 272 19.37 -12.47 -49.45
CA ILE A 272 19.93 -11.24 -48.87
C ILE A 272 18.85 -10.16 -48.79
N ASN A 273 18.02 -10.01 -49.82
CA ASN A 273 16.92 -9.05 -49.81
C ASN A 273 15.87 -9.40 -48.75
N ASP A 274 15.47 -10.67 -48.63
CA ASP A 274 14.51 -11.12 -47.62
C ASP A 274 15.05 -10.91 -46.19
N LEU A 275 16.34 -11.22 -45.95
CA LEU A 275 17.00 -10.97 -44.67
C LEU A 275 17.11 -9.47 -44.34
N SER A 276 17.33 -8.61 -45.32
CA SER A 276 17.36 -7.15 -45.14
C SER A 276 16.00 -6.58 -44.72
N VAL A 277 14.91 -7.11 -45.27
CA VAL A 277 13.53 -6.76 -44.86
C VAL A 277 13.25 -7.19 -43.42
N VAL A 278 13.69 -8.39 -43.03
CA VAL A 278 13.60 -8.88 -41.65
C VAL A 278 14.41 -8.00 -40.70
N GLN A 279 15.65 -7.65 -41.07
CA GLN A 279 16.53 -6.80 -40.26
C GLN A 279 15.93 -5.41 -40.01
N SER A 280 15.39 -4.77 -41.05
CA SER A 280 14.75 -3.45 -40.93
C SER A 280 13.50 -3.50 -40.05
N SER A 281 12.69 -4.56 -40.18
CA SER A 281 11.52 -4.77 -39.33
C SER A 281 11.92 -4.99 -37.86
N MET A 282 12.97 -5.77 -37.59
CA MET A 282 13.49 -5.99 -36.25
C MET A 282 13.97 -4.69 -35.59
N PHE A 283 14.57 -3.78 -36.37
CA PHE A 283 14.99 -2.48 -35.84
C PHE A 283 13.79 -1.63 -35.38
N ASN A 284 12.69 -1.65 -36.14
CA ASN A 284 11.45 -0.98 -35.76
C ASN A 284 10.84 -1.60 -34.50
N LEU A 285 10.75 -2.93 -34.43
CA LEU A 285 10.26 -3.66 -33.25
C LEU A 285 11.07 -3.34 -31.97
N ILE A 286 12.41 -3.28 -32.08
CA ILE A 286 13.28 -2.89 -30.95
C ILE A 286 13.00 -1.45 -30.52
N SER A 287 12.72 -0.54 -31.45
CA SER A 287 12.37 0.84 -31.14
C SER A 287 11.03 0.92 -30.40
N GLU A 288 10.02 0.17 -30.84
CA GLU A 288 8.70 0.11 -30.18
C GLU A 288 8.77 -0.53 -28.79
N LEU A 289 9.54 -1.61 -28.63
CA LEU A 289 9.78 -2.23 -27.31
C LEU A 289 10.51 -1.31 -26.34
N LYS A 290 11.43 -0.47 -26.82
CA LYS A 290 12.08 0.55 -25.97
C LYS A 290 11.08 1.57 -25.45
N GLN A 291 10.12 1.99 -26.28
CA GLN A 291 9.06 2.92 -25.86
C GLN A 291 8.16 2.29 -24.78
N LEU A 292 7.88 0.98 -24.86
CA LEU A 292 7.10 0.28 -23.83
C LEU A 292 7.87 0.08 -22.52
N ARG A 293 9.19 -0.11 -22.57
CA ARG A 293 10.01 -0.27 -21.36
C ARG A 293 10.15 1.03 -20.55
N ASP A 294 10.12 2.18 -21.22
CA ASP A 294 10.23 3.49 -20.56
C ASP A 294 8.89 3.98 -19.97
N VAL A 295 7.84 3.15 -20.03
CA VAL A 295 6.58 3.39 -19.32
C VAL A 295 6.83 3.39 -17.81
N ASN A 296 6.50 4.50 -17.16
CA ASN A 296 6.63 4.65 -15.72
C ASN A 296 5.63 3.74 -14.98
N LEU A 297 6.10 2.58 -14.54
CA LEU A 297 5.29 1.56 -13.84
C LEU A 297 4.64 2.10 -12.55
N ASP A 298 5.23 3.10 -11.91
CA ASP A 298 4.66 3.72 -10.71
C ASP A 298 3.34 4.43 -11.03
N ARG A 299 3.24 5.05 -12.21
CA ARG A 299 2.02 5.69 -12.71
C ARG A 299 0.99 4.70 -13.24
N VAL A 300 1.36 3.45 -13.51
CA VAL A 300 0.39 2.38 -13.81
C VAL A 300 -0.23 1.85 -12.52
N SER A 301 0.58 1.73 -11.45
CA SER A 301 0.09 1.27 -10.13
C SER A 301 -0.76 2.34 -9.42
N ASN A 302 -0.37 3.61 -9.51
CA ASN A 302 -1.08 4.74 -8.95
C ASN A 302 -1.15 5.90 -9.96
N PRO A 303 -2.15 5.89 -10.86
CA PRO A 303 -2.21 6.87 -11.95
C PRO A 303 -2.41 8.30 -11.46
N ILE A 304 -3.10 8.48 -10.33
CA ILE A 304 -3.43 9.79 -9.79
C ILE A 304 -3.02 9.85 -8.31
N PRO A 305 -1.80 10.29 -8.01
CA PRO A 305 -1.39 10.47 -6.63
C PRO A 305 -2.21 11.59 -5.98
N LEU A 306 -2.73 11.29 -4.79
CA LEU A 306 -3.40 12.25 -3.93
C LEU A 306 -2.48 12.67 -2.79
N THR A 307 -2.27 13.98 -2.69
CA THR A 307 -1.50 14.61 -1.62
C THR A 307 -2.39 15.58 -0.87
N TYR A 308 -2.06 15.84 0.40
CA TYR A 308 -2.78 16.82 1.20
C TYR A 308 -1.79 17.73 1.94
N SER A 309 -2.15 18.99 2.13
CA SER A 309 -1.34 20.01 2.78
C SER A 309 -2.18 20.98 3.62
N SER A 310 -1.56 21.54 4.66
CA SER A 310 -2.21 22.48 5.58
C SER A 310 -2.23 23.89 4.98
N VAL A 311 -3.39 24.56 5.02
CA VAL A 311 -3.48 25.94 4.52
C VAL A 311 -2.78 26.95 5.44
N LYS A 312 -2.54 26.60 6.71
CA LYS A 312 -1.93 27.48 7.73
C LYS A 312 -0.40 27.32 7.87
N GLY A 313 0.28 26.67 6.92
CA GLY A 313 1.75 26.64 6.87
C GLY A 313 2.44 25.74 7.91
N GLY A 314 1.72 24.82 8.54
CA GLY A 314 2.29 23.78 9.41
C GLY A 314 2.58 22.49 8.63
N VAL A 315 3.74 21.87 8.89
CA VAL A 315 4.17 20.61 8.24
C VAL A 315 3.22 19.47 8.65
N SER A 316 2.19 19.26 7.84
CA SER A 316 1.28 18.11 7.90
C SER A 316 0.94 17.74 6.46
N SER A 317 1.98 17.41 5.71
CA SER A 317 1.88 16.92 4.34
C SER A 317 2.11 15.42 4.35
N GLY A 318 1.18 14.67 3.79
CA GLY A 318 1.28 13.22 3.66
C GLY A 318 0.76 12.77 2.31
N THR A 319 1.20 11.59 1.90
CA THR A 319 0.62 10.83 0.81
C THR A 319 -0.45 9.93 1.39
N SER A 320 -1.64 9.90 0.80
CA SER A 320 -2.65 8.91 1.19
C SER A 320 -2.24 7.58 0.57
N ASP A 321 -1.41 6.82 1.27
CA ASP A 321 -1.25 5.40 0.97
C ASP A 321 -2.52 4.68 1.43
N SER A 322 -2.96 3.68 0.68
CA SER A 322 -4.30 3.06 0.70
C SER A 322 -4.70 2.43 2.04
N GLN A 323 -4.92 3.25 3.07
CA GLN A 323 -5.60 2.87 4.28
C GLN A 323 -6.92 3.63 4.31
N ASP A 324 -7.99 2.88 4.09
CA ASP A 324 -9.36 3.29 4.35
C ASP A 324 -9.51 3.61 5.84
N LEU A 325 -9.07 4.80 6.25
CA LEU A 325 -9.31 5.30 7.60
C LEU A 325 -10.77 5.70 7.66
N GLU A 326 -11.59 4.80 8.18
CA GLU A 326 -13.00 5.09 8.37
C GLU A 326 -13.13 6.18 9.45
N PHE A 327 -14.11 7.07 9.28
CA PHE A 327 -14.41 8.11 10.27
C PHE A 327 -14.60 7.55 11.70
N LEU A 328 -15.07 6.30 11.80
CA LEU A 328 -15.20 5.55 13.03
C LEU A 328 -13.85 5.29 13.72
N ASP A 329 -12.78 5.03 12.97
CA ASP A 329 -11.44 4.79 13.50
C ASP A 329 -10.88 6.02 14.22
N TYR A 330 -11.27 7.20 13.76
CA TYR A 330 -10.90 8.46 14.40
C TYR A 330 -11.67 8.73 15.70
N LEU A 331 -12.97 8.43 15.74
CA LEU A 331 -13.80 8.71 16.93
C LEU A 331 -13.68 7.66 18.03
N PHE A 332 -13.38 6.41 17.65
CA PHE A 332 -13.38 5.28 18.59
C PHE A 332 -12.48 5.50 19.83
N PRO A 333 -11.22 5.97 19.70
CA PRO A 333 -10.37 6.23 20.87
C PRO A 333 -10.96 7.27 21.83
N SER A 334 -11.59 8.32 21.30
CA SER A 334 -12.22 9.35 22.11
C SER A 334 -13.45 8.80 22.85
N PHE A 335 -14.27 7.97 22.21
CA PHE A 335 -15.39 7.28 22.86
C PHE A 335 -14.91 6.29 23.93
N LEU A 336 -13.81 5.58 23.66
CA LEU A 336 -13.19 4.68 24.62
C LEU A 336 -12.74 5.45 25.87
N MET A 337 -12.13 6.62 25.71
CA MET A 337 -11.73 7.48 26.83
C MET A 337 -12.91 8.05 27.60
N PHE A 338 -13.95 8.48 26.91
CA PHE A 338 -15.21 8.88 27.54
C PHE A 338 -15.77 7.76 28.42
N PHE A 339 -15.81 6.53 27.89
CA PHE A 339 -16.25 5.36 28.64
C PHE A 339 -15.36 5.10 29.85
N ILE A 340 -14.04 5.11 29.69
CA ILE A 340 -13.08 4.88 30.79
C ILE A 340 -13.26 5.92 31.90
N LEU A 341 -13.43 7.20 31.54
CA LEU A 341 -13.65 8.29 32.51
C LEU A 341 -14.90 8.02 33.36
N PHE A 342 -16.05 7.78 32.71
CA PHE A 342 -17.32 7.56 33.40
C PHE A 342 -17.32 6.26 34.20
N ALA A 343 -16.90 5.16 33.58
CA ALA A 343 -16.86 3.85 34.21
C ALA A 343 -15.91 3.85 35.42
N SER A 344 -14.71 4.43 35.30
CA SER A 344 -13.74 4.45 36.39
C SER A 344 -14.18 5.31 37.55
N LEU A 345 -14.68 6.52 37.29
CA LEU A 345 -15.14 7.41 38.36
C LEU A 345 -16.32 6.80 39.11
N ILE A 346 -17.36 6.36 38.40
CA ILE A 346 -18.60 5.87 39.01
C ILE A 346 -18.35 4.52 39.69
N PHE A 347 -17.71 3.55 39.02
CA PHE A 347 -17.50 2.23 39.57
C PHE A 347 -16.60 2.27 40.81
N SER A 348 -15.51 3.04 40.75
CA SER A 348 -14.60 3.16 41.89
C SER A 348 -15.25 3.85 43.09
N THR A 349 -16.11 4.86 42.86
CA THR A 349 -16.95 5.48 43.90
C THR A 349 -17.90 4.46 44.53
N LEU A 350 -18.64 3.71 43.71
CA LEU A 350 -19.59 2.70 44.18
C LEU A 350 -18.91 1.55 44.94
N ASN A 351 -17.72 1.14 44.52
CA ASN A 351 -16.97 0.09 45.18
C ASN A 351 -16.62 0.47 46.63
N VAL A 352 -16.26 1.75 46.86
CA VAL A 352 -16.04 2.27 48.22
C VAL A 352 -17.32 2.21 49.06
N PHE A 353 -18.46 2.64 48.54
CA PHE A 353 -19.73 2.59 49.28
C PHE A 353 -20.22 1.17 49.53
N ARG A 354 -20.10 0.27 48.56
CA ARG A 354 -20.43 -1.16 48.73
C ARG A 354 -19.62 -1.78 49.85
N GLU A 355 -18.36 -1.41 49.95
CA GLU A 355 -17.52 -1.87 51.03
C GLU A 355 -17.94 -1.25 52.37
N ARG A 356 -18.16 0.08 52.45
CA ARG A 356 -18.57 0.78 53.68
C ARG A 356 -19.93 0.33 54.23
N SER A 357 -20.89 0.06 53.34
CA SER A 357 -22.23 -0.42 53.69
C SER A 357 -22.28 -1.93 53.96
N SER A 358 -21.21 -2.67 53.69
CA SER A 358 -21.16 -4.11 53.90
C SER A 358 -21.14 -4.44 55.41
N PRO A 359 -21.86 -5.49 55.86
CA PRO A 359 -21.73 -6.01 57.23
C PRO A 359 -20.30 -6.40 57.61
N ALA A 360 -19.44 -6.65 56.61
CA ALA A 360 -18.03 -6.97 56.81
C ALA A 360 -17.14 -5.74 57.08
N HIS A 361 -17.63 -4.51 56.88
CA HIS A 361 -16.87 -3.27 57.05
C HIS A 361 -16.39 -3.07 58.49
N ILE A 362 -17.29 -3.19 59.46
CA ILE A 362 -17.00 -3.04 60.89
C ILE A 362 -15.95 -4.06 61.35
N ARG A 363 -16.05 -5.30 60.84
CA ARG A 363 -15.07 -6.37 61.11
C ARG A 363 -13.71 -6.09 60.47
N ASN A 364 -13.70 -5.51 59.26
CA ASN A 364 -12.47 -5.16 58.56
C ASN A 364 -11.75 -3.99 59.25
N ILE A 365 -12.47 -2.96 59.71
CA ILE A 365 -11.92 -1.82 60.45
C ILE A 365 -11.30 -2.24 61.79
N THR A 366 -11.90 -3.20 62.48
CA THR A 366 -11.43 -3.72 63.78
C THR A 366 -10.33 -4.78 63.67
N SER A 367 -10.05 -5.27 62.45
CA SER A 367 -9.00 -6.25 62.20
C SER A 367 -7.59 -5.62 62.21
N LYS A 368 -6.54 -6.44 62.44
CA LYS A 368 -5.12 -6.03 62.36
C LYS A 368 -4.63 -5.71 60.92
N THR A 369 -5.52 -5.56 59.95
CA THR A 369 -5.12 -5.22 58.58
C THR A 369 -4.79 -3.73 58.47
N SER A 370 -3.74 -3.38 57.73
CA SER A 370 -3.36 -1.98 57.56
C SER A 370 -4.36 -1.27 56.63
N GLY A 371 -4.72 -0.02 56.95
CA GLY A 371 -5.65 0.76 56.12
C GLY A 371 -5.19 0.93 54.68
N VAL A 372 -3.86 1.01 54.47
CA VAL A 372 -3.27 1.07 53.12
C VAL A 372 -3.55 -0.21 52.33
N SER A 373 -3.47 -1.39 52.94
CA SER A 373 -3.79 -2.65 52.24
C SER A 373 -5.26 -2.71 51.80
N PHE A 374 -6.15 -2.06 52.55
CA PHE A 374 -7.56 -1.96 52.20
C PHE A 374 -7.81 -1.03 51.01
N ILE A 375 -7.23 0.18 51.04
CA ILE A 375 -7.29 1.12 49.92
C ILE A 375 -6.71 0.45 48.67
N LEU A 376 -5.52 -0.15 48.77
CA LEU A 376 -4.85 -0.77 47.64
C LEU A 376 -5.67 -1.97 47.10
N GLY A 377 -6.29 -2.76 47.98
CA GLY A 377 -7.20 -3.85 47.60
C GLY A 377 -8.40 -3.37 46.80
N ASN A 378 -9.06 -2.31 47.26
CA ASN A 378 -10.19 -1.70 46.54
C ASN A 378 -9.76 -1.09 45.21
N PHE A 379 -8.62 -0.37 45.20
CA PHE A 379 -8.05 0.20 43.99
C PHE A 379 -7.76 -0.86 42.94
N VAL A 380 -7.03 -1.91 43.30
CA VAL A 380 -6.69 -3.00 42.37
C VAL A 380 -7.94 -3.75 41.92
N THR A 381 -8.94 -3.93 42.80
CA THR A 381 -10.22 -4.52 42.38
C THR A 381 -10.91 -3.65 41.32
N SER A 382 -11.01 -2.34 41.54
CA SER A 382 -11.58 -1.41 40.57
C SER A 382 -10.83 -1.47 39.24
N VAL A 383 -9.50 -1.39 39.27
CA VAL A 383 -8.64 -1.44 38.07
C VAL A 383 -8.82 -2.74 37.29
N ILE A 384 -8.86 -3.91 37.95
CA ILE A 384 -9.05 -5.19 37.26
C ILE A 384 -10.43 -5.26 36.60
N ILE A 385 -11.48 -4.84 37.31
CA ILE A 385 -12.85 -4.91 36.80
C ILE A 385 -13.05 -3.98 35.60
N ILE A 386 -12.54 -2.75 35.69
CA ILE A 386 -12.64 -1.78 34.59
C ILE A 386 -11.74 -2.20 33.42
N SER A 387 -10.53 -2.68 33.68
CA SER A 387 -9.65 -3.22 32.62
C SER A 387 -10.30 -4.38 31.88
N LEU A 388 -11.03 -5.25 32.59
CA LEU A 388 -11.79 -6.33 31.96
C LEU A 388 -12.92 -5.80 31.06
N GLN A 389 -13.67 -4.79 31.51
CA GLN A 389 -14.69 -4.14 30.67
C GLN A 389 -14.07 -3.52 29.42
N VAL A 390 -13.03 -2.70 29.59
CA VAL A 390 -12.32 -2.03 28.48
C VAL A 390 -11.73 -3.06 27.51
N SER A 391 -11.16 -4.15 28.00
CA SER A 391 -10.64 -5.23 27.16
C SER A 391 -11.75 -5.86 26.30
N LEU A 392 -12.93 -6.10 26.89
CA LEU A 392 -14.08 -6.64 26.16
C LEU A 392 -14.56 -5.66 25.07
N ILE A 393 -14.62 -4.37 25.39
CA ILE A 393 -14.93 -3.29 24.44
C ILE A 393 -13.96 -3.29 23.27
N VAL A 394 -12.65 -3.29 23.55
CA VAL A 394 -11.60 -3.27 22.54
C VAL A 394 -11.66 -4.53 21.68
N LEU A 395 -11.92 -5.68 22.26
CA LEU A 395 -12.05 -6.95 21.53
C LEU A 395 -13.25 -6.93 20.56
N LEU A 396 -14.39 -6.40 20.98
CA LEU A 396 -15.54 -6.23 20.10
C LEU A 396 -15.26 -5.21 18.99
N ALA A 397 -14.66 -4.06 19.34
CA ALA A 397 -14.28 -3.05 18.37
C ALA A 397 -13.29 -3.61 17.34
N ALA A 398 -12.27 -4.36 17.76
CA ALA A 398 -11.32 -5.02 16.86
C ALA A 398 -12.03 -5.94 15.85
N ARG A 399 -13.04 -6.69 16.33
CA ARG A 399 -13.75 -7.65 15.49
C ARG A 399 -14.74 -6.99 14.52
N PHE A 400 -15.40 -5.92 14.94
CA PHE A 400 -16.43 -5.24 14.16
C PHE A 400 -15.88 -4.14 13.24
N LEU A 401 -14.79 -3.47 13.65
CA LEU A 401 -14.19 -2.34 12.91
C LEU A 401 -12.94 -2.75 12.10
N ASN A 402 -12.61 -4.05 12.04
CA ASN A 402 -11.39 -4.58 11.38
C ASN A 402 -10.08 -3.87 11.81
N PHE A 403 -10.09 -3.33 13.02
CA PHE A 403 -9.03 -2.45 13.48
C PHE A 403 -7.76 -3.26 13.78
N SER A 404 -6.64 -2.85 13.20
CA SER A 404 -5.33 -3.52 13.33
C SER A 404 -4.65 -3.20 14.68
N ILE A 405 -5.25 -3.60 15.82
CA ILE A 405 -4.67 -3.39 17.17
C ILE A 405 -3.34 -4.16 17.36
N LEU A 406 -3.12 -5.24 16.60
CA LEU A 406 -2.02 -6.18 16.87
C LEU A 406 -0.62 -5.56 16.73
N SER A 407 -0.42 -4.58 15.84
CA SER A 407 0.89 -3.96 15.64
C SER A 407 1.24 -2.94 16.73
N VAL A 408 0.27 -2.48 17.53
CA VAL A 408 0.40 -1.30 18.41
C VAL A 408 0.02 -1.60 19.88
N MET A 409 -0.02 -2.89 20.26
CA MET A 409 -0.54 -3.31 21.56
C MET A 409 0.16 -2.66 22.76
N GLY A 410 1.47 -2.39 22.67
CA GLY A 410 2.25 -1.86 23.79
C GLY A 410 1.82 -0.47 24.24
N SER A 411 1.88 0.52 23.34
CA SER A 411 1.57 1.93 23.64
C SER A 411 0.10 2.13 24.00
N PHE A 412 -0.79 1.43 23.28
CA PHE A 412 -2.22 1.47 23.51
C PHE A 412 -2.58 0.94 24.91
N VAL A 413 -2.10 -0.26 25.27
CA VAL A 413 -2.38 -0.88 26.58
C VAL A 413 -1.81 -0.06 27.73
N ILE A 414 -0.61 0.51 27.60
CA ILE A 414 -0.03 1.39 28.63
C ILE A 414 -0.90 2.62 28.86
N THR A 415 -1.35 3.26 27.78
CA THR A 415 -2.22 4.45 27.88
C THR A 415 -3.54 4.09 28.57
N LEU A 416 -4.16 2.98 28.20
CA LEU A 416 -5.38 2.49 28.86
C LEU A 416 -5.16 2.19 30.35
N ALA A 417 -4.08 1.50 30.69
CA ALA A 417 -3.76 1.16 32.08
C ALA A 417 -3.55 2.41 32.95
N LEU A 418 -2.87 3.44 32.41
CA LEU A 418 -2.70 4.72 33.08
C LEU A 418 -4.03 5.45 33.26
N SER A 419 -4.87 5.50 32.23
CA SER A 419 -6.21 6.11 32.29
C SER A 419 -7.09 5.47 33.35
N VAL A 420 -7.22 4.14 33.31
CA VAL A 420 -8.04 3.39 34.28
C VAL A 420 -7.53 3.60 35.70
N SER A 421 -6.21 3.60 35.90
CA SER A 421 -5.60 3.80 37.21
C SER A 421 -5.89 5.20 37.77
N LEU A 422 -5.63 6.24 36.99
CA LEU A 422 -5.79 7.64 37.44
C LEU A 422 -7.24 7.97 37.77
N PHE A 423 -8.18 7.64 36.88
CA PHE A 423 -9.60 7.94 37.12
C PHE A 423 -10.20 7.06 38.21
N SER A 424 -9.70 5.84 38.42
CA SER A 424 -10.11 5.01 39.55
C SER A 424 -9.69 5.62 40.90
N LEU A 425 -8.49 6.22 40.99
CA LEU A 425 -8.05 6.92 42.19
C LEU A 425 -8.94 8.13 42.52
N ILE A 426 -9.25 8.94 41.50
CA ILE A 426 -10.14 10.10 41.65
C ILE A 426 -11.54 9.64 42.09
N GLY A 427 -12.08 8.56 41.50
CA GLY A 427 -13.38 8.01 41.89
C GLY A 427 -13.39 7.50 43.33
N MET A 428 -12.34 6.81 43.75
CA MET A 428 -12.18 6.38 45.15
C MET A 428 -12.09 7.56 46.12
N PHE A 429 -11.38 8.63 45.74
CA PHE A 429 -11.30 9.86 46.53
C PHE A 429 -12.69 10.45 46.77
N ILE A 430 -13.52 10.54 45.72
CA ILE A 430 -14.91 11.00 45.85
C ILE A 430 -15.72 10.05 46.74
N GLY A 431 -15.53 8.74 46.59
CA GLY A 431 -16.21 7.72 47.41
C GLY A 431 -15.95 7.84 48.90
N TYR A 432 -14.75 8.27 49.32
CA TYR A 432 -14.43 8.51 50.73
C TYR A 432 -14.77 9.93 51.20
N LEU A 433 -14.94 10.89 50.28
CA LEU A 433 -15.23 12.29 50.61
C LEU A 433 -16.68 12.48 51.08
N PHE A 434 -17.62 11.75 50.48
CA PHE A 434 -19.06 11.88 50.75
C PHE A 434 -19.55 10.86 51.79
N ASP A 435 -20.58 11.25 52.54
CA ASP A 435 -21.21 10.39 53.54
C ASP A 435 -22.40 9.60 52.96
N SER A 436 -23.08 10.11 51.92
CA SER A 436 -24.17 9.43 51.22
C SER A 436 -23.76 8.89 49.86
N GLN A 437 -24.31 7.73 49.49
CA GLN A 437 -24.03 7.09 48.20
C GLN A 437 -24.55 7.93 47.03
N GLU A 438 -25.75 8.50 47.18
CA GLU A 438 -26.40 9.32 46.16
C GLU A 438 -25.61 10.61 45.90
N GLY A 439 -25.14 11.26 46.95
CA GLY A 439 -24.34 12.48 46.85
C GLY A 439 -23.01 12.22 46.15
N ALA A 440 -22.36 11.10 46.45
CA ALA A 440 -21.12 10.71 45.80
C ALA A 440 -21.29 10.39 44.31
N ILE A 441 -22.37 9.70 43.93
CA ILE A 441 -22.67 9.42 42.52
C ILE A 441 -22.89 10.73 41.76
N ILE A 442 -23.69 11.64 42.30
CA ILE A 442 -23.96 12.96 41.68
C ILE A 442 -22.64 13.73 41.52
N ALA A 443 -21.77 13.73 42.52
CA ALA A 443 -20.46 14.38 42.46
C ALA A 443 -19.56 13.75 41.38
N SER A 444 -19.48 12.43 41.32
CA SER A 444 -18.68 11.72 40.31
C SER A 444 -19.18 11.95 38.88
N VAL A 445 -20.50 11.94 38.66
CA VAL A 445 -21.09 12.26 37.35
C VAL A 445 -20.84 13.72 36.97
N SER A 446 -21.00 14.65 37.91
CA SER A 446 -20.76 16.08 37.66
C SER A 446 -19.30 16.35 37.30
N LEU A 447 -18.36 15.69 37.99
CA LEU A 447 -16.93 15.79 37.68
C LEU A 447 -16.60 15.16 36.32
N ALA A 448 -17.21 14.01 36.00
CA ALA A 448 -17.03 13.38 34.69
C ALA A 448 -17.54 14.27 33.55
N LEU A 449 -18.69 14.94 33.73
CA LEU A 449 -19.21 15.91 32.76
C LEU A 449 -18.29 17.13 32.61
N LEU A 450 -17.72 17.64 33.69
CA LEU A 450 -16.75 18.74 33.64
C LEU A 450 -15.50 18.34 32.83
N PHE A 451 -14.98 17.14 33.07
CA PHE A 451 -13.89 16.58 32.28
C PHE A 451 -14.26 16.42 30.81
N LEU A 452 -15.45 15.89 30.53
CA LEU A 452 -15.97 15.69 29.17
C LEU A 452 -16.01 16.99 28.37
N VAL A 453 -16.40 18.12 28.98
CA VAL A 453 -16.42 19.42 28.28
C VAL A 453 -15.05 19.75 27.71
N PHE A 454 -13.96 19.43 28.42
CA PHE A 454 -12.58 19.66 28.00
C PHE A 454 -11.98 18.53 27.16
N MET A 455 -12.76 17.52 26.77
CA MET A 455 -12.27 16.46 25.89
C MET A 455 -11.98 17.05 24.50
N PRO A 456 -10.82 16.76 23.86
CA PRO A 456 -10.42 17.46 22.64
C PRO A 456 -11.34 17.24 21.43
N ILE A 457 -12.17 16.19 21.45
CA ILE A 457 -13.23 15.96 20.45
C ILE A 457 -14.43 16.91 20.62
N ILE A 458 -14.67 17.44 21.82
CA ILE A 458 -15.79 18.32 22.16
C ILE A 458 -15.32 19.79 22.14
N THR A 459 -14.22 20.09 22.82
CA THR A 459 -13.58 21.42 22.77
C THR A 459 -12.12 21.27 22.34
N PRO A 460 -11.80 21.56 21.07
CA PRO A 460 -10.41 21.57 20.61
C PRO A 460 -9.61 22.58 21.42
N THR A 461 -8.45 22.18 21.95
CA THR A 461 -7.66 23.01 22.87
C THR A 461 -7.10 24.26 22.20
N GLU A 462 -7.05 24.28 20.87
CA GLU A 462 -6.63 25.41 20.04
C GLU A 462 -7.67 26.53 20.01
N THR A 463 -8.93 26.22 20.31
CA THR A 463 -10.02 27.21 20.33
C THR A 463 -10.14 27.94 21.66
N LEU A 464 -9.41 27.50 22.69
CA LEU A 464 -9.47 28.07 24.03
C LEU A 464 -8.55 29.31 24.15
N PRO A 465 -8.96 30.34 24.92
CA PRO A 465 -8.08 31.46 25.26
C PRO A 465 -6.75 30.98 25.86
N GLY A 466 -5.63 31.62 25.52
CA GLY A 466 -4.29 31.05 25.72
C GLY A 466 -3.97 30.53 27.13
N VAL A 467 -4.43 31.20 28.19
CA VAL A 467 -4.25 30.72 29.58
C VAL A 467 -5.03 29.43 29.85
N ILE A 468 -6.29 29.37 29.39
CA ILE A 468 -7.17 28.20 29.55
C ILE A 468 -6.63 27.04 28.71
N SER A 469 -6.22 27.30 27.46
CA SER A 469 -5.60 26.30 26.58
C SER A 469 -4.38 25.65 27.24
N SER A 470 -3.50 26.46 27.85
CA SER A 470 -2.30 25.97 28.54
C SER A 470 -2.66 25.04 29.71
N VAL A 471 -3.65 25.41 30.54
CA VAL A 471 -4.08 24.59 31.68
C VAL A 471 -4.78 23.30 31.22
N VAL A 472 -5.67 23.40 30.23
CA VAL A 472 -6.46 22.26 29.74
C VAL A 472 -5.56 21.25 29.00
N SER A 473 -4.57 21.73 28.24
CA SER A 473 -3.59 20.87 27.58
C SER A 473 -2.76 20.03 28.56
N LEU A 474 -2.59 20.50 29.80
CA LEU A 474 -1.93 19.77 30.89
C LEU A 474 -2.87 18.79 31.62
N SER A 475 -4.18 18.84 31.36
CA SER A 475 -5.13 17.96 32.05
C SER A 475 -4.87 16.48 31.70
N PRO A 476 -4.97 15.56 32.68
CA PRO A 476 -4.71 14.15 32.42
C PRO A 476 -5.62 13.56 31.34
N LEU A 477 -6.88 13.99 31.29
CA LEU A 477 -7.84 13.54 30.28
C LEU A 477 -7.37 13.87 28.87
N VAL A 478 -7.00 15.13 28.63
CA VAL A 478 -6.59 15.60 27.30
C VAL A 478 -5.33 14.88 26.82
N ILE A 479 -4.34 14.75 27.71
CA ILE A 479 -3.09 14.06 27.38
C ILE A 479 -3.37 12.59 27.04
N LEU A 480 -4.08 11.86 27.91
CA LEU A 480 -4.34 10.43 27.73
C LEU A 480 -5.20 10.16 26.49
N GLU A 481 -6.18 11.01 26.20
CA GLU A 481 -7.03 10.88 25.03
C GLU A 481 -6.27 11.17 23.73
N SER A 482 -5.48 12.24 23.68
CA SER A 482 -4.65 12.55 22.52
C SER A 482 -3.67 11.41 22.21
N LYS A 483 -3.01 10.85 23.23
CA LYS A 483 -2.05 9.74 23.05
C LYS A 483 -2.76 8.45 22.65
N LEU A 484 -3.93 8.16 23.20
CA LEU A 484 -4.72 7.00 22.78
C LEU A 484 -5.14 7.12 21.32
N ARG A 485 -5.56 8.33 20.89
CA ARG A 485 -5.94 8.61 19.51
C ARG A 485 -4.77 8.44 18.54
N ILE A 486 -3.61 9.01 18.86
CA ILE A 486 -2.40 8.89 18.03
C ILE A 486 -1.91 7.44 17.96
N ALA A 487 -1.91 6.73 19.09
CA ALA A 487 -1.54 5.32 19.15
C ALA A 487 -2.50 4.45 18.32
N SER A 488 -3.79 4.78 18.31
CA SER A 488 -4.78 4.09 17.48
C SER A 488 -4.52 4.36 15.99
N ILE A 489 -4.50 5.62 15.55
CA ILE A 489 -4.52 5.95 14.12
C ILE A 489 -3.19 5.66 13.43
N PHE A 490 -2.08 6.03 14.06
CA PHE A 490 -0.79 6.12 13.35
C PHE A 490 0.20 5.02 13.74
N GLY A 491 -0.17 4.13 14.66
CA GLY A 491 0.70 3.04 15.09
C GLY A 491 2.02 3.45 15.74
N TYR A 492 2.18 4.73 16.12
CA TYR A 492 3.42 5.24 16.68
C TYR A 492 3.68 4.68 18.09
N SER A 493 4.96 4.52 18.40
CA SER A 493 5.44 4.23 19.74
C SER A 493 5.06 5.35 20.71
N PHE A 494 4.76 4.99 21.97
CA PHE A 494 4.39 5.93 23.03
C PHE A 494 5.53 6.89 23.34
N VAL A 495 5.55 8.05 22.69
CA VAL A 495 6.49 9.14 22.99
C VAL A 495 5.73 10.22 23.76
N LEU A 496 5.96 10.27 25.06
CA LEU A 496 5.52 11.39 25.89
C LEU A 496 6.56 12.51 25.82
N SER A 497 6.07 13.74 25.67
CA SER A 497 6.88 14.92 25.95
C SER A 497 7.21 14.99 27.45
N VAL A 498 8.38 15.53 27.80
CA VAL A 498 8.81 15.68 29.21
C VAL A 498 7.75 16.40 30.05
N LYS A 499 7.10 17.42 29.48
CA LYS A 499 6.03 18.17 30.14
C LYS A 499 4.80 17.31 30.42
N GLU A 500 4.41 16.46 29.47
CA GLU A 500 3.26 15.56 29.61
C GLU A 500 3.50 14.50 30.68
N THR A 501 4.70 13.90 30.69
CA THR A 501 5.11 12.91 31.70
C THR A 501 5.07 13.49 33.10
N ILE A 502 5.61 14.71 33.28
CA ILE A 502 5.61 15.39 34.58
C ILE A 502 4.16 15.66 35.04
N SER A 503 3.28 16.09 34.14
CA SER A 503 1.87 16.33 34.49
C SER A 503 1.14 15.04 34.92
N LEU A 504 1.31 13.94 34.18
CA LEU A 504 0.68 12.67 34.51
C LEU A 504 1.19 12.12 35.85
N ILE A 505 2.51 12.15 36.08
CA ILE A 505 3.08 11.71 37.36
C ILE A 505 2.57 12.61 38.51
N SER A 506 2.55 13.92 38.31
CA SER A 506 2.05 14.88 39.30
C SER A 506 0.59 14.59 39.67
N SER A 507 -0.29 14.44 38.69
CA SER A 507 -1.70 14.14 38.91
C SER A 507 -1.94 12.80 39.60
N PHE A 508 -1.13 11.78 39.30
CA PHE A 508 -1.17 10.48 39.97
C PHE A 508 -0.73 10.56 41.45
N ILE A 509 0.35 11.29 41.74
CA ILE A 509 0.85 11.50 43.11
C ILE A 509 -0.18 12.30 43.91
N VAL A 510 -0.69 13.41 43.36
CA VAL A 510 -1.66 14.27 44.04
C VAL A 510 -2.94 13.50 44.37
N SER A 511 -3.50 12.75 43.40
CA SER A 511 -4.70 11.94 43.64
C SER A 511 -4.47 10.84 44.69
N SER A 512 -3.30 10.19 44.67
CA SER A 512 -2.93 9.17 45.68
C SER A 512 -2.79 9.75 47.09
N VAL A 513 -2.14 10.91 47.23
CA VAL A 513 -1.98 11.59 48.53
C VAL A 513 -3.34 12.04 49.06
N LEU A 514 -4.16 12.68 48.23
CA LEU A 514 -5.50 13.12 48.60
C LEU A 514 -6.38 11.95 49.06
N LEU A 515 -6.30 10.81 48.36
CA LEU A 515 -7.03 9.61 48.73
C LEU A 515 -6.66 9.12 50.14
N VAL A 516 -5.36 9.06 50.47
CA VAL A 516 -4.90 8.61 51.79
C VAL A 516 -5.34 9.57 52.90
N VAL A 517 -5.27 10.88 52.66
CA VAL A 517 -5.72 11.91 53.62
C VAL A 517 -7.22 11.78 53.88
N VAL A 518 -8.04 11.69 52.83
CA VAL A 518 -9.50 11.57 52.97
C VAL A 518 -9.89 10.24 53.58
N TYR A 519 -9.21 9.14 53.26
CA TYR A 519 -9.45 7.86 53.92
C TYR A 519 -9.23 7.94 55.44
N HIS A 520 -8.13 8.56 55.89
CA HIS A 520 -7.87 8.72 57.31
C HIS A 520 -8.91 9.61 58.00
N TYR A 521 -9.37 10.66 57.31
CA TYR A 521 -10.42 11.53 57.81
C TYR A 521 -11.78 10.82 57.91
N SER A 522 -12.17 10.07 56.87
CA SER A 522 -13.37 9.24 56.83
C SER A 522 -13.37 8.18 57.94
N LYS A 523 -12.24 7.49 58.14
CA LYS A 523 -12.09 6.48 59.21
C LYS A 523 -12.33 7.06 60.61
N ARG A 524 -11.96 8.33 60.87
CA ARG A 524 -12.20 9.00 62.16
C ARG A 524 -13.66 9.40 62.38
N ARG A 525 -14.45 9.54 61.32
CA ARG A 525 -15.89 9.86 61.42
C ARG A 525 -16.74 8.62 61.73
N GLU A 526 -16.27 7.44 61.32
CA GLU A 526 -17.00 6.17 61.46
C GLU A 526 -16.75 5.44 62.79
N ILE A 527 -15.70 5.82 63.52
CA ILE A 527 -15.37 5.35 64.88
C ILE A 527 -15.90 6.39 65.85
#